data_AF-A0A0C2MQW0-F1
#
_entry.id   AF-A0A0C2MQW0-F1
#
_cell.length_a   1.000
_cell.length_b   1.000
_cell.length_c   1.000
_cell.angle_alpha   90.00
_cell.angle_beta   90.00
_cell.angle_gamma   90.00
#
_symmetry.space_group_name_H-M   'P 1'
#
loop_
_entity.id
_entity.type
_entity.pdbx_description
1 polymer ?
#
loop_
_entity_poly.entity_id
_entity_poly.type
_entity_poly.pdbx_seq_one_letter_code
_entity_poly.pdbx_strand_id
1 'polypeptide(L)'
;MCNTTITEFKIDDLARYKFNISGLIEFLQTRLVIPKYPLCCDQIMKFAIRESVIDGHAFRCLVCRTLSSIRKGMLFEKSKLSLYQIIMLLACYCDGIHSQSFLIKQLETGHRQIVVDWKSFAR
;
A
#
# COMPACT_ATOMS: atom_id res chain seq x y z
N MET A 1 -3.94 -25.31 9.34
CA MET A 1 -3.33 -25.35 7.99
C MET A 1 -3.83 -24.11 7.23
N CYS A 2 -3.07 -23.02 7.21
CA CYS A 2 -3.38 -21.88 6.34
C CYS A 2 -2.67 -22.12 5.01
N ASN A 3 -3.42 -22.59 4.00
CA ASN A 3 -2.99 -22.50 2.61
C ASN A 3 -3.09 -21.04 2.19
N THR A 4 -2.10 -20.24 2.60
CA THR A 4 -1.91 -18.91 2.04
C THR A 4 -1.32 -19.13 0.65
N THR A 5 -2.17 -19.19 -0.37
CA THR A 5 -1.72 -18.94 -1.75
C THR A 5 -1.05 -17.58 -1.74
N ILE A 6 0.28 -17.58 -1.69
CA ILE A 6 1.09 -16.36 -1.81
C ILE A 6 0.66 -15.74 -3.13
N THR A 7 0.02 -14.59 -3.02
CA THR A 7 -0.40 -13.84 -4.18
C THR A 7 0.87 -13.28 -4.81
N GLU A 8 1.36 -13.92 -5.87
CA GLU A 8 2.46 -13.37 -6.65
C GLU A 8 1.98 -12.12 -7.37
N PHE A 9 2.65 -11.00 -7.12
CA PHE A 9 2.45 -9.73 -7.82
C PHE A 9 3.59 -9.58 -8.83
N LYS A 10 3.30 -9.70 -10.12
CA LYS A 10 4.29 -9.38 -11.15
C LYS A 10 4.45 -7.87 -11.24
N ILE A 11 5.69 -7.39 -11.34
CA ILE A 11 6.00 -5.97 -11.47
C ILE A 11 5.25 -5.32 -12.65
N ASP A 12 5.18 -6.01 -13.79
CA ASP A 12 4.47 -5.52 -14.99
C ASP A 12 2.97 -5.31 -14.74
N ASP A 13 2.35 -6.18 -13.93
CA ASP A 13 0.94 -6.04 -13.54
C ASP A 13 0.71 -4.86 -12.60
N LEU A 14 1.73 -4.41 -11.89
CA LEU A 14 1.66 -3.28 -10.97
C LEU A 14 1.90 -1.94 -11.66
N ALA A 15 2.72 -1.91 -12.71
CA ALA A 15 3.07 -0.69 -13.44
C ALA A 15 1.84 0.08 -13.97
N ARG A 16 0.80 -0.64 -14.40
CA ARG A 16 -0.48 -0.03 -14.86
C ARG A 16 -1.21 0.76 -13.77
N TYR A 17 -0.91 0.53 -12.50
CA TYR A 17 -1.54 1.21 -11.38
C TYR A 17 -0.79 2.44 -10.90
N LYS A 18 0.38 2.77 -11.48
CA LYS A 18 1.20 3.93 -11.08
C LYS A 18 0.40 5.23 -11.00
N PHE A 19 -0.53 5.43 -11.94
CA PHE A 19 -1.41 6.61 -12.00
C PHE A 19 -2.88 6.29 -11.70
N ASN A 20 -3.18 5.07 -11.25
CA ASN A 20 -4.52 4.61 -10.92
C ASN A 20 -4.54 3.95 -9.53
N ILE A 21 -4.31 4.76 -8.50
CA ILE A 21 -4.30 4.31 -7.10
C ILE A 21 -5.65 3.71 -6.68
N SER A 22 -6.77 4.23 -7.17
CA SER A 22 -8.11 3.67 -6.89
C SER A 22 -8.23 2.24 -7.40
N GLY A 23 -7.76 1.99 -8.63
CA GLY A 23 -7.69 0.65 -9.20
C GLY A 23 -6.75 -0.28 -8.44
N LEU A 24 -5.62 0.25 -7.91
CA LEU A 24 -4.72 -0.53 -7.05
C LEU A 24 -5.44 -0.95 -5.76
N ILE A 25 -6.12 -0.02 -5.11
CA ILE A 25 -6.85 -0.26 -3.86
C ILE A 25 -7.92 -1.34 -4.08
N GLU A 26 -8.71 -1.21 -5.14
CA GLU A 26 -9.72 -2.20 -5.49
C GLU A 26 -9.09 -3.57 -5.75
N PHE A 27 -8.03 -3.63 -6.55
CA PHE A 27 -7.29 -4.86 -6.82
C PHE A 27 -6.78 -5.52 -5.53
N LEU A 28 -6.15 -4.76 -4.63
CA LEU A 28 -5.65 -5.29 -3.37
C LEU A 28 -6.77 -5.73 -2.42
N GLN A 29 -7.91 -5.04 -2.42
CA GLN A 29 -9.09 -5.44 -1.68
C GLN A 29 -9.68 -6.75 -2.22
N THR A 30 -9.74 -6.94 -3.54
CA THR A 30 -10.22 -8.21 -4.13
C THR A 30 -9.36 -9.41 -3.71
N ARG A 31 -8.07 -9.18 -3.48
CA ARG A 31 -7.12 -10.20 -3.01
C ARG A 31 -6.97 -10.28 -1.48
N LEU A 32 -7.83 -9.57 -0.74
CA LEU A 32 -7.83 -9.53 0.74
C LEU A 32 -6.50 -9.06 1.36
N VAL A 33 -5.71 -8.30 0.60
CA VAL A 33 -4.43 -7.75 1.05
C VAL A 33 -4.67 -6.56 1.96
N ILE A 34 -5.66 -5.73 1.63
CA ILE A 34 -6.05 -4.57 2.45
C ILE A 34 -7.52 -4.70 2.89
N PRO A 35 -7.92 -4.10 4.02
CA PRO A 35 -9.28 -4.22 4.53
C PRO A 35 -10.32 -3.66 3.55
N LYS A 36 -11.46 -4.36 3.50
CA LYS A 36 -12.70 -3.82 2.92
C LYS A 36 -13.49 -3.11 4.02
N TYR A 37 -13.74 -1.83 3.80
CA TYR A 37 -14.65 -0.95 4.54
C TYR A 37 -14.75 -1.17 6.07
N PRO A 38 -13.88 -0.53 6.86
CA PRO A 38 -13.93 -0.64 8.31
C PRO A 38 -15.23 -0.08 8.91
N LEU A 39 -15.57 -0.55 10.11
CA LEU A 39 -16.72 -0.07 10.89
C LEU A 39 -16.31 1.10 11.80
N CYS A 40 -17.23 2.07 11.94
CA CYS A 40 -17.15 3.16 12.91
C CYS A 40 -18.57 3.67 13.20
N CYS A 41 -18.89 3.90 14.48
CA CYS A 41 -20.27 4.21 14.92
C CYS A 41 -21.29 3.18 14.42
N ASP A 42 -20.92 1.89 14.49
CA ASP A 42 -21.72 0.74 14.03
C ASP A 42 -22.15 0.79 12.56
N GLN A 43 -21.43 1.58 11.74
CA GLN A 43 -21.69 1.73 10.32
C GLN A 43 -20.43 1.53 9.49
N ILE A 44 -20.64 1.02 8.28
CA ILE A 44 -19.60 0.89 7.27
C ILE A 44 -19.13 2.29 6.87
N MET A 45 -17.83 2.55 7.05
CA MET A 45 -17.23 3.82 6.63
C MET A 45 -17.21 3.91 5.10
N LYS A 46 -17.45 5.12 4.57
CA LYS A 46 -17.41 5.37 3.12
C LYS A 46 -15.99 5.61 2.65
N PHE A 47 -15.66 5.08 1.49
CA PHE A 47 -14.43 5.39 0.79
C PHE A 47 -14.47 6.84 0.27
N ALA A 48 -13.39 7.59 0.48
CA ALA A 48 -13.32 8.99 0.10
C ALA A 48 -11.94 9.32 -0.48
N ILE A 49 -11.95 10.12 -1.56
CA ILE A 49 -10.74 10.76 -2.10
C ILE A 49 -10.34 11.88 -1.16
N ARG A 50 -9.05 11.94 -0.83
CA ARG A 50 -8.49 12.96 0.05
C ARG A 50 -7.02 13.18 -0.27
N GLU A 51 -6.72 14.25 -0.99
CA GLU A 51 -5.36 14.61 -1.41
C GLU A 51 -4.40 14.87 -0.23
N SER A 52 -4.95 15.24 0.94
CA SER A 52 -4.15 15.51 2.14
C SER A 52 -3.56 14.26 2.81
N VAL A 53 -3.83 13.05 2.32
CA VAL A 53 -3.27 11.81 2.86
C VAL A 53 -2.39 11.12 1.82
N ILE A 54 -1.39 10.37 2.28
CA ILE A 54 -0.31 9.81 1.45
C ILE A 54 -0.84 8.98 0.26
N ASP A 55 -1.89 8.18 0.48
CA ASP A 55 -2.46 7.30 -0.55
C ASP A 55 -3.57 7.99 -1.39
N GLY A 56 -3.81 9.28 -1.15
CA GLY A 56 -4.91 10.04 -1.77
C GLY A 56 -6.31 9.55 -1.38
N HIS A 57 -6.42 8.56 -0.49
CA HIS A 57 -7.66 7.88 -0.14
C HIS A 57 -7.73 7.55 1.35
N ALA A 58 -8.93 7.65 1.91
CA ALA A 58 -9.21 7.28 3.29
C ALA A 58 -10.65 6.75 3.40
N PHE A 59 -10.92 6.02 4.48
CA PHE A 59 -12.29 5.74 4.90
C PHE A 59 -12.78 6.87 5.81
N ARG A 60 -14.03 7.30 5.63
CA ARG A 60 -14.67 8.36 6.42
C ARG A 60 -15.97 7.85 7.03
N CYS A 61 -16.11 8.01 8.33
CA CYS A 61 -17.39 7.79 9.00
C CYS A 61 -18.36 8.93 8.65
N LEU A 62 -19.61 8.62 8.30
CA LEU A 62 -20.61 9.65 8.01
C LEU A 62 -21.22 10.26 9.27
N VAL A 63 -21.17 9.56 10.41
CA VAL A 63 -21.71 10.00 11.70
C VAL A 63 -20.72 10.94 12.41
N CYS A 64 -19.59 10.42 12.89
CA CYS A 64 -18.61 11.20 13.66
C CYS A 64 -17.55 11.90 12.81
N ARG A 65 -17.57 11.72 11.48
CA ARG A 65 -16.61 12.29 10.51
C ARG A 65 -15.15 11.84 10.68
N THR A 66 -14.85 10.94 11.61
CA THR A 66 -13.52 10.34 11.79
C THR A 66 -13.02 9.68 10.51
N LEU A 67 -11.71 9.77 10.31
CA LEU A 67 -11.00 9.14 9.21
C LEU A 67 -10.29 7.87 9.67
N SER A 68 -10.18 6.93 8.76
CA SER A 68 -9.35 5.74 8.92
C SER A 68 -8.47 5.58 7.68
N SER A 69 -7.21 5.22 7.90
CA SER A 69 -6.30 4.85 6.82
C SER A 69 -6.87 3.66 6.03
N ILE A 70 -6.62 3.63 4.72
CA ILE A 70 -6.89 2.44 3.90
C ILE A 70 -5.97 1.27 4.25
N ARG A 71 -4.85 1.57 4.94
CA ARG A 71 -3.83 0.62 5.41
C ARG A 71 -4.04 0.21 6.87
N LYS A 72 -5.20 0.52 7.47
CA LYS A 72 -5.44 0.27 8.90
C LYS A 72 -5.31 -1.22 9.23
N GLY A 73 -4.58 -1.53 10.30
CA GLY A 73 -4.30 -2.91 10.73
C GLY A 73 -3.21 -3.62 9.93
N MET A 74 -2.55 -2.92 8.98
CA MET A 74 -1.44 -3.48 8.21
C MET A 74 -0.10 -3.14 8.85
N LEU A 75 0.91 -3.98 8.61
CA LEU A 75 2.30 -3.75 9.08
C LEU A 75 2.83 -2.36 8.70
N PHE A 76 2.41 -1.84 7.55
CA PHE A 76 2.86 -0.57 7.00
C PHE A 76 1.85 0.57 7.17
N GLU A 77 0.90 0.46 8.11
CA GLU A 77 -0.14 1.48 8.36
C GLU A 77 0.43 2.90 8.54
N LYS A 78 1.55 3.02 9.27
CA LYS A 78 2.22 4.29 9.60
C LYS A 78 3.38 4.64 8.66
N SER A 79 3.56 3.87 7.58
CA SER A 79 4.64 4.12 6.64
C SER A 79 4.46 5.44 5.92
N LYS A 80 5.58 6.14 5.69
CA LYS A 80 5.64 7.35 4.87
C LYS A 80 5.64 7.06 3.37
N LEU A 81 5.86 5.80 3.00
CA LEU A 81 5.71 5.34 1.63
C LEU A 81 4.23 5.20 1.28
N SER A 82 3.88 5.51 0.02
CA SER A 82 2.55 5.24 -0.51
C SER A 82 2.32 3.74 -0.65
N LEU A 83 1.06 3.34 -0.69
CA LEU A 83 0.63 1.97 -0.91
C LEU A 83 1.25 1.42 -2.21
N TYR A 84 1.26 2.20 -3.29
CA TYR A 84 1.92 1.81 -4.54
C TYR A 84 3.41 1.51 -4.32
N GLN A 85 4.14 2.41 -3.65
CA GLN A 85 5.56 2.20 -3.35
C GLN A 85 5.81 0.94 -2.52
N ILE A 86 4.96 0.68 -1.52
CA ILE A 86 5.06 -0.50 -0.66
C ILE A 86 4.84 -1.78 -1.48
N ILE A 87 3.80 -1.82 -2.32
CA ILE A 87 3.51 -3.00 -3.12
C ILE A 87 4.60 -3.24 -4.17
N MET A 88 5.13 -2.19 -4.79
CA MET A 88 6.28 -2.28 -5.70
C MET A 88 7.53 -2.83 -5.00
N LEU A 89 7.80 -2.39 -3.77
CA LEU A 89 8.90 -2.92 -2.96
C LEU A 89 8.76 -4.41 -2.70
N LEU A 90 7.56 -4.84 -2.30
CA LEU A 90 7.28 -6.26 -2.04
C LEU A 90 7.43 -7.09 -3.32
N ALA A 91 6.91 -6.62 -4.45
CA ALA A 91 7.05 -7.31 -5.73
C ALA A 91 8.52 -7.42 -6.16
N CYS A 92 9.30 -6.34 -6.06
CA CYS A 92 10.73 -6.38 -6.37
C CYS A 92 11.49 -7.36 -5.46
N TYR A 93 11.16 -7.39 -4.17
CA TYR A 93 11.77 -8.33 -3.23
C TYR A 93 11.44 -9.79 -3.60
N CYS A 94 10.19 -10.09 -3.94
CA CYS A 94 9.76 -11.42 -4.39
C CYS A 94 10.45 -11.85 -5.70
N ASP A 95 10.69 -10.91 -6.62
CA ASP A 95 11.39 -11.15 -7.89
C ASP A 95 12.93 -11.23 -7.74
N GLY A 96 13.46 -11.18 -6.50
CA GLY A 96 14.90 -11.22 -6.24
C GLY A 96 15.65 -9.94 -6.62
N ILE A 97 14.93 -8.84 -6.85
CA ILE A 97 15.49 -7.54 -7.22
C ILE A 97 15.84 -6.77 -5.95
N HIS A 98 17.10 -6.87 -5.53
CA HIS A 98 17.62 -6.21 -4.33
C HIS A 98 18.49 -4.98 -4.62
N SER A 99 18.58 -4.58 -5.89
CA SER A 99 19.40 -3.44 -6.29
C SER A 99 18.82 -2.13 -5.74
N GLN A 100 19.54 -1.51 -4.81
CA GLN A 100 19.14 -0.24 -4.20
C GLN A 100 18.93 0.88 -5.23
N SER A 101 19.78 0.96 -6.25
CA SER A 101 19.67 1.98 -7.30
C SER A 101 18.41 1.78 -8.16
N PHE A 102 18.03 0.52 -8.40
CA PHE A 102 16.79 0.19 -9.08
C PHE A 102 15.57 0.58 -8.25
N LEU A 103 15.55 0.24 -6.96
CA LEU A 103 14.43 0.55 -6.06
C LEU A 103 14.25 2.06 -5.88
N ILE A 104 15.35 2.81 -5.69
CA ILE A 104 15.29 4.29 -5.60
C ILE A 104 14.70 4.89 -6.88
N LYS A 105 15.11 4.38 -8.05
CA LYS A 105 14.62 4.86 -9.35
C LYS A 105 13.13 4.53 -9.55
N GLN A 106 12.69 3.32 -9.22
CA GLN A 106 11.31 2.89 -9.42
C GLN A 106 10.33 3.55 -8.45
N LEU A 107 10.75 3.84 -7.23
CA LEU A 107 9.90 4.41 -6.20
C LEU A 107 9.85 5.93 -6.24
N GLU A 108 10.70 6.57 -7.06
CA GLU A 108 10.87 8.04 -7.12
C GLU A 108 11.13 8.66 -5.74
N THR A 109 11.64 7.85 -4.80
CA THR A 109 11.88 8.27 -3.42
C THR A 109 13.17 9.06 -3.36
N GLY A 110 13.08 10.33 -2.98
CA GLY A 110 14.27 11.12 -2.65
C GLY A 110 15.03 10.49 -1.48
N HIS A 111 16.36 10.62 -1.49
CA HIS A 111 17.29 10.07 -0.48
C HIS A 111 16.92 10.33 1.00
N ARG A 112 16.01 11.27 1.28
CA ARG A 112 15.62 11.69 2.64
C ARG A 112 14.37 11.01 3.20
N GLN A 113 13.61 10.25 2.41
CA GLN A 113 12.31 9.69 2.83
C GLN A 113 12.37 8.28 3.41
N ILE A 114 13.52 7.60 3.33
CA ILE A 114 13.66 6.20 3.73
C ILE A 114 14.81 6.06 4.74
N VAL A 115 14.46 5.73 6.00
CA VAL A 115 15.41 5.32 7.05
C VAL A 115 15.49 3.79 7.09
N VAL A 116 15.50 3.16 5.92
CA VAL A 116 15.73 1.72 5.80
C VAL A 116 17.12 1.58 5.21
N ASP A 117 18.05 1.06 6.01
CA ASP A 117 19.28 0.53 5.46
C ASP A 117 18.90 -0.69 4.61
N TRP A 118 18.82 -0.46 3.30
CA TRP A 118 18.42 -1.48 2.33
C TRP A 118 19.32 -2.73 2.39
N LYS A 119 20.59 -2.58 2.78
CA LYS A 119 21.50 -3.72 2.96
C LYS A 119 21.09 -4.61 4.14
N SER A 120 20.45 -4.04 5.14
CA SER A 120 19.94 -4.76 6.32
C SER A 120 18.53 -5.31 6.10
N PHE A 121 17.73 -4.70 5.23
CA PHE A 121 16.37 -5.18 4.91
C PHE A 121 16.36 -6.28 3.84
N ALA A 122 17.29 -6.23 2.87
CA ALA A 122 17.35 -7.18 1.75
C ALA A 122 18.30 -8.38 1.98
N ARG A 123 18.81 -8.54 3.21
CA ARG A 123 19.64 -9.68 3.63
C ARG A 123 18.81 -10.72 4.36
#